data_AF-A0A256ZSR6-F1
#
_entry.id   AF-A0A256ZSR6-F1
#
_cell.length_a   1.000
_cell.length_b   1.000
_cell.length_c   1.000
_cell.angle_alpha   90.00
_cell.angle_beta   90.00
_cell.angle_gamma   90.00
#
_symmetry.space_group_name_H-M   'P 1'
#
loop_
_entity.id
_entity.type
_entity.pdbx_description
1 polymer ?
#
loop_
_entity_poly.entity_id
_entity_poly.type
_entity_poly.pdbx_seq_one_letter_code
_entity_poly.pdbx_strand_id
1 'polypeptide(L)' 'MDEEPPHPMNMEALRIAMQIAMLFGAKPVDEIQVMRKTVIDGSNTSGFQRTALIAKGGSIDSVKIPFINLEEDAGRRISE' A
#
# COMPACT_ATOMS: atom_id res chain seq x y z
N MET A 1 -9.58 -15.32 3.17
CA MET A 1 -10.88 -15.51 3.84
C MET A 1 -10.90 -14.55 5.01
N ASP A 2 -11.97 -13.75 5.16
CA ASP A 2 -12.09 -12.69 6.18
C ASP A 2 -12.49 -13.26 7.54
N GLU A 3 -11.81 -14.33 7.97
CA GLU A 3 -12.21 -15.18 9.11
C GLU A 3 -11.39 -14.88 10.38
N GLU A 4 -10.33 -14.07 10.27
CA GLU A 4 -9.45 -13.68 11.37
C GLU A 4 -9.04 -12.20 11.20
N PRO A 5 -8.85 -11.46 12.30
CA PRO A 5 -8.24 -10.14 12.24
C PRO A 5 -6.90 -10.14 11.48
N PRO A 6 -6.59 -9.08 10.72
CA PRO A 6 -5.28 -8.95 10.08
C PRO A 6 -4.17 -8.89 11.12
N HIS A 7 -3.06 -9.57 10.83
CA HIS A 7 -1.85 -9.50 11.64
C HIS A 7 -1.13 -8.16 11.43
N PRO A 8 -0.11 -7.84 12.25
CA PRO A 8 0.72 -6.67 12.02
C PRO A 8 1.31 -6.62 10.59
N MET A 9 1.61 -5.41 10.13
CA MET A 9 2.17 -5.17 8.80
C MET A 9 3.44 -6.02 8.57
N ASN A 10 3.57 -6.58 7.37
CA ASN A 10 4.76 -7.31 6.98
C ASN A 10 5.98 -6.36 6.97
N MET A 11 6.92 -6.59 7.88
CA MET A 11 8.10 -5.75 8.06
C MET A 11 9.08 -5.81 6.88
N GLU A 12 9.11 -6.90 6.11
CA GLU A 12 9.90 -6.98 4.89
C GLU A 12 9.32 -6.09 3.79
N ALA A 13 8.00 -6.17 3.57
CA ALA A 13 7.30 -5.31 2.61
C ALA A 13 7.48 -3.83 2.96
N LEU A 14 7.38 -3.48 4.25
CA LEU A 14 7.64 -2.12 4.72
C LEU A 14 9.08 -1.67 4.43
N ARG A 15 10.09 -2.51 4.71
CA ARG A 15 11.49 -2.17 4.42
C ARG A 15 11.72 -1.91 2.94
N ILE A 16 11.14 -2.74 2.07
CA ILE A 16 11.22 -2.56 0.61
C ILE A 16 10.55 -1.25 0.20
N ALA A 17 9.35 -0.94 0.71
CA ALA A 17 8.66 0.31 0.41
C ALA A 17 9.47 1.55 0.86
N MET A 18 10.11 1.48 2.03
CA MET A 18 10.99 2.54 2.53
C MET A 18 12.26 2.70 1.67
N GLN A 19 12.85 1.59 1.22
CA GLN A 19 13.97 1.60 0.29
C GLN A 19 13.59 2.27 -1.03
N ILE A 20 12.44 1.89 -1.61
CA ILE A 20 11.90 2.51 -2.82
C ILE A 20 11.69 4.01 -2.61
N ALA A 21 11.11 4.41 -1.48
CA ALA A 21 10.93 5.82 -1.15
C ALA A 21 12.24 6.61 -1.15
N MET A 22 13.28 6.07 -0.52
CA MET A 22 14.61 6.70 -0.51
C MET A 22 15.25 6.78 -1.90
N LEU A 23 15.09 5.75 -2.73
CA LEU A 23 15.60 5.74 -4.11
C LEU A 23 14.99 6.84 -4.97
N PHE A 24 13.73 7.18 -4.74
CA PHE A 24 13.04 8.28 -5.42
C PHE A 24 13.16 9.63 -4.72
N GLY A 25 13.99 9.74 -3.69
CA GLY A 25 14.15 10.97 -2.90
C GLY A 25 12.88 11.41 -2.18
N ALA A 26 11.92 10.51 -1.96
CA ALA A 26 10.70 10.80 -1.21
C ALA A 26 11.00 10.83 0.29
N LYS A 27 10.25 11.66 1.03
CA LYS A 27 10.34 11.76 2.49
C LYS A 27 9.38 10.77 3.14
N PRO A 28 9.86 9.76 3.90
CA PRO A 28 9.00 8.88 4.68
C PRO A 28 8.12 9.64 5.68
N VAL A 29 6.94 9.08 5.98
CA VAL A 29 6.09 9.60 7.06
C VAL A 29 6.63 9.18 8.44
N ASP A 30 6.32 9.97 9.46
CA ASP A 30 6.79 9.69 10.84
C ASP A 30 6.05 8.51 11.46
N GLU A 31 4.77 8.33 11.11
CA GLU A 31 3.92 7.23 11.57
C GLU A 31 3.08 6.70 10.41
N ILE A 32 2.94 5.37 10.33
CA ILE A 32 2.19 4.68 9.29
C ILE A 32 0.84 4.26 9.88
N GLN A 33 -0.24 4.70 9.23
CA GLN A 33 -1.61 4.33 9.58
C GLN A 33 -2.21 3.49 8.45
N VAL A 34 -2.67 2.29 8.79
CA VAL A 34 -3.36 1.40 7.85
C VAL A 34 -4.80 1.86 7.69
N MET A 35 -5.18 2.15 6.45
CA MET A 35 -6.51 2.60 6.06
C MET A 35 -7.28 1.46 5.36
N ARG A 36 -8.61 1.56 5.39
CA ARG A 36 -9.52 0.65 4.67
C ARG A 36 -10.16 1.41 3.50
N LYS A 37 -9.64 1.22 2.30
CA LYS A 37 -10.20 1.79 1.07
C LYS A 37 -11.37 0.90 0.63
N THR A 38 -12.60 1.42 0.59
CA THR A 38 -13.78 0.66 0.17
C THR A 38 -13.62 0.15 -1.26
N VAL A 39 -13.86 -1.15 -1.47
CA VAL A 39 -13.80 -1.81 -2.78
C VAL A 39 -15.01 -2.74 -2.90
N ILE A 40 -15.87 -2.51 -3.90
CA ILE A 40 -17.18 -3.18 -4.04
C ILE A 40 -17.26 -4.13 -5.24
N ASP A 41 -16.17 -4.33 -5.97
CA ASP A 41 -16.12 -5.21 -7.15
C ASP A 41 -16.02 -6.71 -6.79
N GLY A 42 -16.02 -7.04 -5.50
CA GLY A 42 -15.91 -8.40 -5.00
C GLY A 42 -14.49 -8.99 -5.03
N SER A 43 -13.49 -8.22 -5.48
CA SER A 43 -12.10 -8.69 -5.60
C SER A 43 -11.36 -8.80 -4.26
N ASN A 44 -11.84 -8.10 -3.23
CA ASN A 44 -11.37 -8.23 -1.85
C ASN A 44 -12.44 -8.90 -0.97
N THR A 45 -12.04 -9.92 -0.20
CA THR A 45 -12.97 -10.72 0.62
C THR A 45 -13.66 -9.93 1.73
N SER A 46 -13.11 -8.79 2.15
CA SER A 46 -13.62 -7.97 3.26
C SER A 46 -14.41 -6.73 2.80
N GLY A 47 -14.57 -6.51 1.49
CA GLY A 47 -15.20 -5.30 0.94
C GLY A 47 -14.35 -4.02 1.04
N PHE A 48 -13.08 -4.15 1.42
CA PHE A 48 -12.09 -3.09 1.42
C PHE A 48 -10.69 -3.64 1.13
N GLN A 49 -9.83 -2.78 0.62
CA GLN A 49 -8.39 -3.01 0.46
C GLN A 49 -7.65 -2.27 1.58
N ARG A 50 -6.69 -2.93 2.24
CA ARG A 50 -5.80 -2.26 3.19
C ARG A 50 -4.71 -1.49 2.42
N THR A 51 -4.54 -0.22 2.76
CA THR A 51 -3.54 0.67 2.14
C THR A 51 -2.93 1.59 3.19
N ALA A 52 -1.68 2.00 3.02
CA ALA A 52 -0.99 2.89 3.93
C ALA A 52 -0.02 3.82 3.19
N LEU A 53 -0.01 5.10 3.56
CA LEU A 53 0.95 6.08 3.05
C LEU A 53 2.33 5.85 3.68
N ILE A 54 3.35 5.68 2.85
CA ILE A 54 4.72 5.40 3.28
C ILE A 54 5.61 6.64 3.15
N ALA A 55 5.51 7.37 2.03
CA ALA A 55 6.35 8.53 1.78
C ALA A 55 5.69 9.55 0.85
N LYS A 56 6.17 10.79 0.88
CA LYS A 56 5.69 11.90 0.06
C LYS A 56 6.83 12.62 -0.66
N GLY A 57 6.52 13.18 -1.82
CA GLY A 57 7.37 14.20 -2.48
C GLY A 57 8.66 13.68 -3.10
N GLY A 58 8.64 12.51 -3.75
CA GLY A 58 9.75 12.03 -4.58
C GLY A 58 9.73 12.56 -6.02
N SER A 59 10.70 12.15 -6.82
CA SER A 59 10.73 12.43 -8.27
C SER A 59 11.67 11.51 -9.03
N ILE A 60 11.42 11.35 -10.34
CA ILE A 60 12.31 10.71 -11.31
C ILE A 60 12.30 11.54 -12.60
N ASP A 61 13.47 11.86 -13.17
CA ASP A 61 13.62 12.59 -14.44
C ASP A 61 12.66 13.79 -14.61
N SER A 62 12.59 14.64 -13.59
CA SER A 62 11.68 15.80 -13.48
C SER A 62 10.18 15.50 -13.32
N VAL A 63 9.76 14.23 -13.35
CA VAL A 63 8.41 13.78 -13.04
C VAL A 63 8.25 13.65 -11.52
N LYS A 64 7.20 14.25 -10.96
CA LYS A 64 6.91 14.22 -9.52
C LYS A 64 6.23 12.92 -9.12
N ILE A 65 6.68 12.34 -8.00
CA ILE A 65 6.06 11.20 -7.31
C ILE A 65 5.47 11.74 -6.00
N PRO A 66 4.20 12.16 -5.99
CA PRO A 66 3.63 12.85 -4.84
C PRO A 66 3.47 11.93 -3.63
N PHE A 67 3.13 10.66 -3.85
CA PHE A 67 2.86 9.67 -2.82
C PHE A 67 3.44 8.31 -3.18
N ILE A 68 3.94 7.60 -2.17
CA ILE A 68 4.30 6.20 -2.24
C ILE A 68 3.48 5.49 -1.16
N ASN A 69 2.67 4.53 -1.57
CA ASN A 69 1.80 3.76 -0.69
C ASN A 69 2.18 2.28 -0.72
N LEU A 70 1.91 1.57 0.38
CA LEU A 70 1.96 0.12 0.47
C LEU A 70 0.54 -0.40 0.65
N GLU A 71 0.10 -1.28 -0.24
CA GLU A 71 -1.24 -1.84 -0.23
C GLU A 71 -1.28 -3.30 -0.68
N GLU A 72 -2.40 -3.96 -0.41
CA GLU A 72 -2.61 -5.37 -0.73
C GLU A 72 -3.07 -5.55 -2.17
N ASP A 73 -2.62 -6.60 -2.86
CA ASP A 73 -3.17 -6.92 -4.17
C ASP A 73 -4.55 -7.58 -4.05
N ALA A 74 -5.37 -7.43 -5.10
CA ALA A 74 -6.71 -8.00 -5.16
C ALA A 74 -6.70 -9.47 -5.61
N GLY A 75 -7.78 -10.20 -5.31
CA GLY A 75 -7.97 -11.54 -5.83
C GLY A 75 -8.08 -11.54 -7.36
N ARG A 76 -7.52 -12.56 -8.01
CA ARG A 76 -7.61 -12.71 -9.47
C ARG A 76 -8.98 -13.24 -9.88
N ARG A 77 -9.59 -12.63 -10.90
CA ARG A 77 -10.78 -13.19 -11.56
C ARG A 77 -10.39 -14.46 -12.33
N ILE A 78 -11.16 -15.54 -12.11
CA ILE A 78 -10.95 -16.84 -12.77
C ILE A 78 -11.95 -17.09 -13.91
N SER A 79 -13.04 -16.33 -13.93
CA SER A 79 -14.04 -16.26 -14.99
C SER A 79 -14.57 -14.84 -15.07
N GLU A 80 -15.29 -14.53 -16.15
CA GLU A 80 -16.14 -13.33 -16.20
C GLU A 80 -17.25 -13.41 -15.16
#